data_AF-A0A7Y3U939-F1
#
_entry.id   AF-A0A7Y3U939-F1
#
_cell.length_a   1.000
_cell.length_b   1.000
_cell.length_c   1.000
_cell.angle_alpha   90.00
_cell.angle_beta   90.00
_cell.angle_gamma   90.00
#
_symmetry.space_group_name_H-M   'P 1'
#
loop_
_entity.id
_entity.type
_entity.pdbx_description
1 polymer ?
#
loop_
_entity_poly.entity_id
_entity_poly.type
_entity_poly.pdbx_seq_one_letter_code
_entity_poly.pdbx_strand_id
1 'polypeptide(L)' 'MAKKGLAREYVWLQCSETGDLNYRTQINVKGGLPEKLKDGLKKYCPRLRRHTVHKIKRK' A
#
# COMPACT_ATOMS: atom_id res chain seq x y z
N MET A 1 30.39 5.07 2.00
CA MET A 1 29.63 3.79 1.97
C MET A 1 28.49 3.93 0.97
N ALA A 2 28.45 3.06 -0.05
CA ALA A 2 27.57 3.18 -1.20
C ALA A 2 26.08 3.24 -0.82
N LYS A 3 25.34 4.23 -1.33
CA LYS A 3 23.86 4.23 -1.30
C LYS A 3 23.37 3.08 -2.16
N LYS A 4 23.24 1.89 -1.55
CA LYS A 4 22.61 0.71 -2.14
C LYS A 4 21.19 1.13 -2.51
N GLY A 5 20.94 1.33 -3.81
CA GLY A 5 19.67 1.85 -4.33
C GLY A 5 18.51 1.16 -3.62
N LEU A 6 17.67 1.97 -2.97
CA LEU A 6 16.58 1.50 -2.13
C LEU A 6 15.64 0.68 -3.00
N ALA A 7 15.85 -0.64 -3.02
CA ALA A 7 14.98 -1.59 -3.69
C ALA A 7 13.55 -1.55 -3.14
N ARG A 8 13.33 -0.84 -2.02
CA ARG A 8 12.07 -0.76 -1.29
C ARG A 8 11.57 0.68 -1.26
N GLU A 9 10.32 0.87 -1.70
CA GLU A 9 9.61 2.14 -1.59
C GLU A 9 8.53 2.04 -0.52
N TYR A 10 8.29 3.16 0.18
CA TYR A 10 7.15 3.29 1.07
C TYR A 10 5.94 3.73 0.28
N VAL A 11 4.85 2.99 0.43
CA VAL A 11 3.57 3.34 -0.19
C VAL A 11 2.47 3.41 0.86
N TRP A 12 1.46 4.22 0.55
CA TRP A 12 0.27 4.31 1.36
C TRP A 12 -0.83 3.43 0.78
N LEU A 13 -1.60 2.83 1.67
CA LEU A 13 -2.79 2.06 1.35
C LEU A 13 -4.01 2.94 1.65
N GLN A 14 -4.69 3.33 0.59
CA GLN A 14 -5.88 4.17 0.62
C GLN A 14 -7.13 3.29 0.62
N CYS A 15 -8.02 3.49 1.59
CA CYS A 15 -9.33 2.85 1.62
C CYS A 15 -10.16 3.28 0.39
N SER A 16 -10.74 2.33 -0.34
CA SER A 16 -11.56 2.63 -1.53
C SER A 16 -12.89 3.30 -1.19
N GLU A 17 -13.42 3.08 0.02
CA GLU A 17 -14.73 3.57 0.43
C GLU A 17 -14.66 4.94 1.12
N THR A 18 -13.62 5.18 1.93
CA THR A 18 -13.49 6.42 2.70
C THR A 18 -12.41 7.36 2.17
N GLY A 19 -11.54 6.86 1.29
CA GLY A 19 -10.42 7.65 0.75
C GLY A 19 -9.30 7.93 1.76
N ASP A 20 -9.38 7.44 2.99
CA ASP A 20 -8.35 7.65 4.01
C ASP A 20 -7.10 6.80 3.77
N LEU A 21 -5.96 7.36 4.17
CA LEU A 21 -4.66 6.71 4.16
C LEU A 21 -4.46 5.95 5.48
N ASN A 22 -4.99 4.73 5.56
CA ASN A 22 -5.02 3.98 6.82
C ASN A 22 -3.71 3.25 7.14
N TYR A 23 -2.98 2.78 6.12
CA TYR A 23 -1.78 1.97 6.34
C TYR A 23 -0.62 2.43 5.49
N ARG A 24 0.59 2.29 6.03
CA ARG A 24 1.86 2.49 5.32
C ARG A 24 2.59 1.16 5.24
N THR A 25 3.03 0.78 4.04
CA THR A 25 3.75 -0.47 3.83
C THR A 25 5.00 -0.25 2.98
N GLN A 26 6.03 -1.06 3.23
CA GLN A 26 7.24 -1.11 2.42
C GLN A 26 7.05 -2.15 1.33
N ILE A 27 7.17 -1.76 0.07
CA ILE A 27 7.10 -2.67 -1.06
C ILE A 27 8.45 -2.75 -1.75
N ASN A 28 8.88 -3.96 -2.10
CA ASN A 28 10.07 -4.16 -2.91
C ASN A 28 9.71 -3.84 -4.37
N VAL A 29 10.28 -2.78 -4.93
CA VAL A 29 10.12 -2.36 -6.32
C VAL A 29 11.02 -3.17 -7.26
N LYS A 30 12.06 -3.79 -6.72
CA LYS A 30 13.04 -4.58 -7.45
C LYS A 30 12.44 -5.96 -7.80
N GLY A 31 11.77 -6.04 -8.95
CA GLY A 31 11.08 -7.24 -9.46
C GLY A 31 9.69 -6.99 -10.04
N GLY A 32 9.21 -5.74 -10.06
CA GLY A 32 7.85 -5.42 -10.48
C GLY A 32 6.85 -5.47 -9.32
N LEU A 33 5.82 -4.63 -9.38
CA LEU A 33 4.71 -4.67 -8.42
C LEU A 33 4.09 -6.08 -8.47
N PRO A 34 3.97 -6.80 -7.35
CA PRO A 34 3.13 -7.98 -7.35
C PRO A 34 1.71 -7.52 -7.74
N GLU A 35 1.15 -8.03 -8.84
CA GLU A 35 -0.18 -7.64 -9.34
C GLU A 35 -1.25 -7.73 -8.25
N LYS A 36 -1.09 -8.66 -7.32
CA LYS A 36 -1.91 -8.83 -6.12
C LYS A 36 -1.97 -7.60 -5.21
N LEU A 37 -0.95 -6.73 -5.24
CA LEU A 37 -0.92 -5.48 -4.48
C LEU A 37 -1.60 -4.33 -5.23
N LYS A 38 -1.69 -4.40 -6.57
CA LYS A 38 -2.49 -3.46 -7.37
C LYS A 38 -3.99 -3.70 -7.20
N ASP A 39 -4.39 -4.97 -7.09
CA ASP A 39 -5.81 -5.37 -6.95
C ASP A 39 -6.45 -4.91 -5.63
N GLY A 40 -5.61 -4.57 -4.64
CA GLY A 40 -6.02 -4.00 -3.37
C GLY A 40 -6.10 -5.04 -2.26
N LEU A 41 -5.75 -4.62 -1.04
CA LEU A 41 -5.69 -5.48 0.13
C LEU A 41 -6.92 -5.27 1.00
N LYS A 42 -7.61 -6.35 1.37
CA LYS A 42 -8.69 -6.28 2.37
C LYS A 42 -8.08 -6.02 3.75
N LYS A 43 -8.26 -4.79 4.26
CA LYS A 43 -7.78 -4.37 5.57
C LYS A 43 -8.89 -3.68 6.35
N TYR A 44 -8.76 -3.70 7.67
CA TYR A 44 -9.73 -3.08 8.55
C TYR A 44 -9.69 -1.55 8.39
N CYS A 45 -10.84 -0.93 8.13
CA CYS A 45 -11.00 0.52 8.14
C CYS A 45 -11.61 0.96 9.48
N PRO A 46 -10.91 1.75 10.32
CA PRO A 46 -11.41 2.16 11.62
C PRO A 46 -12.67 3.04 11.54
N ARG A 47 -12.85 3.80 10.45
CA ARG A 47 -14.02 4.68 10.27
C ARG A 47 -15.31 3.91 10.02
N LEU A 48 -15.25 2.88 9.17
CA LEU A 48 -16.41 2.06 8.80
C LEU A 48 -16.57 0.81 9.66
N ARG A 49 -15.60 0.56 10.57
CA ARG A 49 -15.52 -0.60 11.47
C ARG A 49 -15.67 -1.95 10.76
N ARG A 50 -15.22 -2.04 9.51
CA ARG A 50 -15.30 -3.24 8.66
C ARG A 50 -14.04 -3.39 7.82
N HIS A 51 -13.82 -4.59 7.29
CA HIS A 51 -12.73 -4.83 6.34
C HIS A 51 -13.12 -4.35 4.95
N THR A 52 -12.39 -3.36 4.45
CA THR A 52 -12.60 -2.75 3.13
C THR A 52 -11.37 -2.97 2.25
N VAL A 53 -11.54 -2.77 0.94
CA VAL A 53 -10.44 -2.86 -0.01
C VAL A 53 -9.58 -1.61 0.09
N HIS A 54 -8.28 -1.78 0.29
CA HIS A 54 -7.31 -0.70 0.33
C HIS A 54 -6.39 -0.79 -0.90
N LYS A 55 -6.41 0.24 -1.73
CA LYS A 55 -5.58 0.36 -2.95
C LYS A 55 -4.28 1.06 -2.63
N ILE A 56 -3.21 0.68 -3.32
CA ILE A 56 -1.92 1.36 -3.16
C ILE A 56 -1.97 2.70 -3.87
N LYS A 57 -1.72 3.76 -3.11
CA LYS A 57 -1.41 5.08 -3.64
C LYS A 57 0.10 5.28 -3.59
N ARG A 58 0.71 5.32 -4.77
CA ARG A 58 2.08 5.82 -4.95
C ARG A 58 2.01 7.35 -5.09
N LYS A 59 3.06 8.02 -4.63
CA LYS A 59 3.27 9.44 -4.95
C LYS A 59 3.82 9.55 -6.37
#